data_AF-A0A4R1MXW1-F1
#
_entry.id   AF-A0A4R1MXW1-F1
#
_cell.length_a   1.000
_cell.length_b   1.000
_cell.length_c   1.000
_cell.angle_alpha   90.00
_cell.angle_beta   90.00
_cell.angle_gamma   90.00
#
_symmetry.space_group_name_H-M   'P 1'
#
loop_
_entity.id
_entity.type
_entity.pdbx_description
1 polymer ?
#
loop_
_entity_poly.entity_id
_entity_poly.type
_entity_poly.pdbx_seq_one_letter_code
_entity_poly.pdbx_strand_id
1 'polypeptide(L)'
;MNNYLIREMKQNEVGILKDMLYEAIFQTDEKNLLPRDVIEQPELSMYINNWGKPDDLCLVAEVDGKIVGAVWTGILAGEIKGFGNINHETPEFAISLYKEYRNQGIGTNLIKQMIHNLKTRGYKQSNT
;
A
#
# COMPACT_ATOMS: atom_id res chain seq x y z
N MET A 1 14.70 -18.27 5.21
CA MET A 1 14.30 -16.94 5.73
C MET A 1 15.01 -15.93 4.85
N ASN A 2 14.31 -15.29 3.92
CA ASN A 2 14.89 -14.15 3.23
C ASN A 2 15.10 -13.06 4.28
N ASN A 3 16.32 -12.54 4.36
CA ASN A 3 16.63 -11.46 5.28
C ASN A 3 16.02 -10.19 4.67
N TYR A 4 14.91 -9.70 5.23
CA TYR A 4 14.24 -8.50 4.74
C TYR A 4 14.08 -7.50 5.88
N LEU A 5 14.16 -6.21 5.54
CA LEU A 5 13.94 -5.10 6.46
C LEU A 5 12.56 -4.49 6.20
N ILE A 6 11.84 -4.14 7.26
CA ILE A 6 10.69 -3.24 7.14
C ILE A 6 11.11 -1.89 7.69
N ARG A 7 10.82 -0.82 6.93
CA ARG A 7 11.15 0.55 7.30
C ARG A 7 10.15 1.53 6.71
N GLU A 8 10.15 2.77 7.20
CA GLU A 8 9.43 3.86 6.55
C GLU A 8 9.98 4.14 5.15
N MET A 9 9.08 4.47 4.23
CA MET A 9 9.44 4.94 2.89
C MET A 9 10.09 6.32 3.00
N LYS A 10 11.20 6.53 2.28
CA LYS A 10 11.87 7.83 2.22
C LYS A 10 11.14 8.77 1.27
N GLN A 11 11.27 10.08 1.46
CA GLN A 11 10.63 11.07 0.60
C GLN A 11 11.04 10.98 -0.88
N ASN A 12 12.29 10.58 -1.16
CA ASN A 12 12.77 10.39 -2.52
C ASN A 12 12.32 9.05 -3.15
N GLU A 13 11.64 8.18 -2.40
CA GLU A 13 11.15 6.88 -2.86
C GLU A 13 9.67 6.90 -3.26
N VAL A 14 8.97 8.02 -3.10
CA VAL A 14 7.51 8.16 -3.36
C VAL A 14 7.10 7.64 -4.75
N GLY A 15 7.98 7.72 -5.74
CA GLY A 15 7.74 7.18 -7.08
C GLY A 15 7.38 5.69 -7.10
N ILE A 16 7.83 4.91 -6.10
CA ILE A 16 7.54 3.47 -5.98
C ILE A 16 6.05 3.19 -5.82
N LEU A 17 5.28 4.14 -5.27
CA LEU A 17 3.86 3.96 -5.02
C LEU A 17 3.06 3.74 -6.30
N LYS A 18 3.52 4.26 -7.46
CA LYS A 18 2.89 3.97 -8.76
C LYS A 18 2.99 2.49 -9.11
N ASP A 19 4.16 1.90 -8.93
CA ASP A 19 4.39 0.48 -9.18
C ASP A 19 3.62 -0.37 -8.16
N MET A 20 3.68 0.02 -6.87
CA MET A 20 2.98 -0.71 -5.82
C MET A 20 1.46 -0.67 -5.99
N LEU A 21 0.89 0.45 -6.42
CA LEU A 21 -0.55 0.57 -6.71
C LEU A 21 -0.95 -0.34 -7.87
N TYR A 22 -0.16 -0.40 -8.94
CA TYR A 22 -0.41 -1.31 -10.04
C TYR A 22 -0.37 -2.78 -9.58
N GLU A 23 0.63 -3.14 -8.76
CA GLU A 23 0.77 -4.50 -8.19
C GLU A 23 -0.34 -4.88 -7.21
N ALA A 24 -1.03 -3.90 -6.62
CA ALA A 24 -2.17 -4.12 -5.73
C ALA A 24 -3.45 -4.51 -6.49
N ILE A 25 -3.53 -4.19 -7.79
CA ILE A 25 -4.67 -4.56 -8.63
C ILE A 25 -4.68 -6.08 -8.82
N PHE A 26 -5.76 -6.73 -8.38
CA PHE A 26 -5.93 -8.16 -8.58
C PHE A 26 -6.20 -8.48 -10.06
N GLN A 27 -5.21 -9.09 -10.72
CA GLN A 27 -5.28 -9.47 -12.13
C GLN A 27 -5.22 -11.00 -12.25
N THR A 28 -6.31 -11.61 -12.73
CA THR A 28 -6.43 -13.08 -12.86
C THR A 28 -5.80 -13.64 -14.13
N ASP A 29 -5.67 -12.82 -15.18
CA ASP A 29 -5.10 -13.20 -16.46
C ASP A 29 -3.69 -12.63 -16.63
N GLU A 30 -2.68 -13.46 -16.38
CA GLU A 30 -1.28 -13.07 -16.53
C GLU A 30 -0.84 -12.84 -17.98
N LYS A 31 -1.63 -13.26 -18.96
CA LYS A 31 -1.33 -13.09 -20.39
C LYS A 31 -1.97 -11.82 -20.97
N ASN A 32 -2.94 -11.24 -20.27
CA ASN A 32 -3.67 -10.06 -20.69
C ASN A 32 -3.79 -9.06 -19.52
N LEU A 33 -2.63 -8.60 -19.06
CA LEU A 33 -2.55 -7.59 -18.01
C LEU A 33 -3.15 -6.27 -18.48
N LEU A 34 -3.78 -5.55 -17.55
CA LEU A 34 -4.25 -4.19 -17.78
C LEU A 34 -3.06 -3.29 -18.14
N PRO A 35 -3.25 -2.29 -19.01
CA PRO A 35 -2.21 -1.31 -19.25
C PRO A 35 -1.88 -0.55 -17.95
N ARG A 36 -0.61 -0.14 -17.77
CA ARG A 36 -0.17 0.50 -16.51
C ARG A 36 -0.85 1.85 -16.26
N ASP A 37 -1.35 2.51 -17.30
CA ASP A 37 -2.13 3.76 -17.19
C ASP A 37 -3.47 3.58 -16.48
N VAL A 38 -3.92 2.33 -16.22
CA VAL A 38 -5.10 2.07 -15.38
C VAL A 38 -4.98 2.75 -14.01
N ILE A 39 -3.78 2.90 -13.45
CA ILE A 39 -3.57 3.58 -12.17
C ILE A 39 -3.85 5.09 -12.22
N GLU A 40 -3.99 5.67 -13.41
CA GLU A 40 -4.35 7.08 -13.62
C GLU A 40 -5.85 7.32 -13.47
N GLN A 41 -6.67 6.26 -13.45
CA GLN A 41 -8.09 6.36 -13.16
C GLN A 41 -8.30 7.06 -11.80
N PRO A 42 -9.24 8.01 -11.68
CA PRO A 42 -9.46 8.77 -10.43
C PRO A 42 -9.59 7.88 -9.20
N GLU A 43 -10.30 6.75 -9.34
CA GLU A 43 -10.57 5.75 -8.31
C GLU A 43 -9.30 5.07 -7.76
N LEU A 44 -8.25 4.96 -8.57
CA LEU A 44 -6.99 4.32 -8.21
C LEU A 44 -5.91 5.35 -7.89
N SER A 45 -5.79 6.38 -8.70
CA SER A 45 -4.77 7.42 -8.52
C SER A 45 -4.91 8.15 -7.18
N MET A 46 -6.11 8.22 -6.60
CA MET A 46 -6.32 8.81 -5.27
C MET A 46 -5.51 8.16 -4.15
N TYR A 47 -5.08 6.90 -4.29
CA TYR A 47 -4.28 6.19 -3.29
C TYR A 47 -2.83 6.71 -3.21
N ILE A 48 -2.38 7.48 -4.20
CA ILE A 48 -1.01 7.98 -4.31
C ILE A 48 -0.94 9.47 -4.70
N ASN A 49 -2.03 10.04 -5.20
CA ASN A 49 -2.13 11.45 -5.53
C ASN A 49 -2.12 12.30 -4.26
N ASN A 50 -1.41 13.43 -4.29
CA ASN A 50 -1.24 14.34 -3.16
C ASN A 50 -0.58 13.69 -1.93
N TRP A 51 0.26 12.66 -2.13
CA TRP A 51 1.07 12.02 -1.10
C TRP A 51 1.96 13.04 -0.35
N GLY A 52 2.08 12.88 0.96
CA GLY A 52 2.89 13.72 1.85
C GLY A 52 2.07 14.51 2.88
N LYS A 53 0.80 14.17 3.08
CA LYS A 53 -0.03 14.70 4.16
C LYS A 53 0.45 14.18 5.53
N PRO A 54 0.10 14.86 6.64
CA PRO A 54 0.54 14.45 7.98
C PRO A 54 0.20 13.00 8.36
N ASP A 55 -0.91 12.49 7.82
CA ASP A 55 -1.44 11.16 8.12
C ASP A 55 -1.04 10.11 7.06
N ASP A 56 -0.28 10.49 6.03
CA ASP A 56 0.21 9.55 5.03
C ASP A 56 1.35 8.70 5.61
N LEU A 57 1.13 7.40 5.73
CA LEU A 57 2.10 6.42 6.19
C LEU A 57 2.40 5.42 5.09
N CYS A 58 3.68 5.16 4.86
CA CYS A 58 4.10 4.04 4.03
C CYS A 58 5.26 3.30 4.70
N LEU A 59 5.08 1.98 4.84
CA LEU A 59 6.15 1.07 5.19
C LEU A 59 6.51 0.24 3.96
N VAL A 60 7.80 0.06 3.72
CA VAL A 60 8.35 -0.76 2.63
C VAL A 60 9.06 -1.98 3.20
N ALA A 61 8.93 -3.10 2.50
CA ALA A 61 9.79 -4.26 2.70
C ALA A 61 10.97 -4.17 1.72
N GLU A 62 12.19 -4.30 2.25
CA GLU A 62 13.44 -4.21 1.48
C GLU A 62 14.22 -5.53 1.57
N VAL A 63 14.70 -6.01 0.43
CA VAL A 63 15.60 -7.18 0.30
C VAL A 63 16.78 -6.74 -0.54
N ASP A 64 18.00 -6.94 -0.02
CA ASP A 64 19.25 -6.59 -0.72
C ASP A 64 19.27 -5.16 -1.31
N GLY A 65 18.75 -4.19 -0.55
CA GLY A 65 18.68 -2.78 -0.96
C GLY A 65 17.54 -2.44 -1.93
N LYS A 66 16.67 -3.40 -2.29
CA LYS A 66 15.54 -3.21 -3.21
C LYS A 66 14.22 -3.27 -2.47
N ILE A 67 13.33 -2.31 -2.74
CA ILE A 67 11.96 -2.36 -2.27
C ILE A 67 11.22 -3.47 -3.03
N VAL A 68 10.62 -4.40 -2.29
CA VAL A 68 9.93 -5.59 -2.84
C VAL A 68 8.43 -5.60 -2.55
N GLY A 69 7.98 -4.69 -1.70
CA GLY A 69 6.58 -4.46 -1.39
C GLY A 69 6.40 -3.27 -0.47
N ALA A 70 5.16 -2.81 -0.36
CA ALA A 70 4.77 -1.69 0.46
C ALA A 70 3.39 -1.91 1.08
N VAL A 71 3.17 -1.29 2.23
CA VAL A 71 1.85 -1.04 2.80
C VAL A 71 1.73 0.44 3.07
N TRP A 72 0.64 1.06 2.61
CA TRP A 72 0.45 2.50 2.72
C TRP A 72 -1.00 2.89 2.96
N THR A 73 -1.20 3.94 3.73
CA THR A 73 -2.53 4.48 4.01
C THR A 73 -3.12 5.14 2.76
N GLY A 74 -4.36 4.81 2.42
CA GLY A 74 -5.19 5.54 1.48
C GLY A 74 -6.46 5.96 2.21
N ILE A 75 -6.44 7.07 2.95
CA ILE A 75 -7.60 7.46 3.76
C ILE A 75 -8.75 7.93 2.86
N LEU A 76 -9.85 7.17 2.85
CA LEU A 76 -11.09 7.46 2.12
C LEU A 76 -12.10 8.22 3.00
N ALA A 77 -11.97 9.55 3.01
CA ALA A 77 -13.04 10.46 3.45
C ALA A 77 -13.49 11.35 2.28
N GLY A 78 -13.93 10.73 1.17
CA GLY A 78 -14.40 11.43 -0.04
C GLY A 78 -15.60 10.76 -0.71
N GLU A 79 -16.23 11.47 -1.66
CA GLU A 79 -17.44 11.02 -2.39
C GLU A 79 -17.21 9.78 -3.25
N ILE A 80 -15.95 9.53 -3.65
CA ILE A 80 -15.56 8.35 -4.43
C ILE A 80 -15.25 7.21 -3.47
N LYS A 81 -16.11 6.20 -3.43
CA LYS A 81 -15.92 5.00 -2.62
C LYS A 81 -14.90 4.09 -3.29
N GLY A 82 -13.78 3.80 -2.63
CA GLY A 82 -12.91 2.68 -3.01
C GLY A 82 -13.60 1.33 -2.85
N PHE A 83 -12.94 0.26 -3.29
CA PHE A 83 -13.50 -1.10 -3.32
C PHE A 83 -13.79 -1.70 -1.92
N GLY A 84 -13.32 -1.08 -0.82
CA GLY A 84 -13.44 -1.58 0.55
C GLY A 84 -14.36 -0.75 1.48
N ASN A 85 -15.05 0.27 0.96
CA ASN A 85 -15.57 1.34 1.81
C ASN A 85 -16.84 0.95 2.59
N ILE A 86 -16.65 0.50 3.83
CA ILE A 86 -17.73 0.13 4.78
C ILE A 86 -18.06 1.31 5.73
N ASN A 87 -17.18 2.30 5.94
CA ASN A 87 -17.38 3.41 6.87
C ASN A 87 -16.32 4.55 6.79
N HIS A 88 -16.77 5.80 6.92
CA HIS A 88 -15.97 7.05 6.76
C HIS A 88 -14.93 7.35 7.86
N GLU A 89 -14.84 6.51 8.90
CA GLU A 89 -13.96 6.74 10.07
C GLU A 89 -12.75 5.80 10.13
N THR A 90 -12.67 4.84 9.22
CA THR A 90 -11.61 3.82 9.23
C THR A 90 -10.55 4.15 8.16
N PRO A 91 -9.26 4.31 8.52
CA PRO A 91 -8.18 4.37 7.54
C PRO A 91 -8.18 3.07 6.71
N GLU A 92 -8.43 3.19 5.41
CA GLU A 92 -8.11 2.14 4.45
C GLU A 92 -6.61 2.20 4.14
N PHE A 93 -5.98 1.05 3.95
CA PHE A 93 -4.59 0.98 3.52
C PHE A 93 -4.43 -0.08 2.45
N ALA A 94 -3.67 0.26 1.42
CA ALA A 94 -3.31 -0.65 0.36
C ALA A 94 -2.02 -1.39 0.72
N ILE A 95 -1.88 -2.62 0.24
CA ILE A 95 -0.67 -3.41 0.38
C ILE A 95 -0.40 -4.15 -0.92
N SER A 96 0.86 -4.18 -1.33
CA SER A 96 1.30 -5.01 -2.43
C SER A 96 2.74 -5.48 -2.26
N LEU A 97 3.03 -6.60 -2.90
CA LEU A 97 4.33 -7.25 -2.97
C LEU A 97 4.51 -7.71 -4.40
N TYR A 98 5.73 -7.60 -4.94
CA TYR A 98 6.06 -8.29 -6.18
C TYR A 98 5.83 -9.79 -6.03
N LYS A 99 5.39 -10.43 -7.11
CA LYS A 99 4.91 -11.81 -7.13
C LYS A 99 5.89 -12.79 -6.49
N GLU A 100 7.19 -12.65 -6.75
CA GLU A 100 8.23 -13.52 -6.19
C GLU A 100 8.43 -13.41 -4.67
N TYR A 101 7.90 -12.36 -4.02
CA TYR A 101 8.01 -12.13 -2.57
C TYR A 101 6.70 -12.41 -1.81
N ARG A 102 5.67 -12.88 -2.51
CA ARG A 102 4.39 -13.32 -1.90
C ARG A 102 4.55 -14.69 -1.23
N ASN A 103 3.60 -15.04 -0.35
CA ASN A 103 3.56 -16.32 0.40
C ASN A 103 4.78 -16.60 1.31
N GLN A 104 5.54 -15.57 1.68
CA GLN A 104 6.72 -15.67 2.55
C GLN A 104 6.54 -15.01 3.94
N GLY A 105 5.32 -14.56 4.25
CA GLY A 105 5.00 -13.88 5.52
C GLY A 105 5.39 -12.39 5.57
N ILE A 106 6.02 -11.85 4.53
CA ILE A 106 6.42 -10.43 4.44
C ILE A 106 5.20 -9.51 4.57
N GLY A 107 4.13 -9.80 3.81
CA GLY A 107 2.91 -8.99 3.83
C GLY A 107 2.25 -8.96 5.20
N THR A 108 2.19 -10.11 5.88
CA THR A 108 1.70 -10.19 7.27
C THR A 108 2.49 -9.31 8.22
N ASN A 109 3.82 -9.27 8.06
CA ASN A 109 4.68 -8.47 8.92
C ASN A 109 4.61 -6.97 8.59
N LEU A 110 4.42 -6.59 7.33
CA LEU A 110 4.09 -5.23 6.92
C LEU A 110 2.79 -4.74 7.59
N ILE A 111 1.71 -5.53 7.50
CA ILE A 111 0.42 -5.21 8.12
C ILE A 111 0.56 -5.06 9.63
N LYS A 112 1.23 -6.00 10.30
CA LYS A 112 1.43 -5.94 11.76
C LYS A 112 2.15 -4.66 12.19
N GLN A 113 3.19 -4.25 11.47
CA GLN A 113 3.91 -3.02 11.78
C GLN A 113 3.08 -1.78 11.46
N MET A 114 2.34 -1.76 10.34
CA MET A 114 1.45 -0.64 10.02
C MET A 114 0.38 -0.46 11.10
N ILE A 115 -0.28 -1.53 11.54
CA ILE A 115 -1.27 -1.50 12.63
C ILE A 115 -0.63 -1.01 13.93
N HIS A 116 0.61 -1.42 14.23
CA HIS A 116 1.33 -0.92 15.40
C HIS A 116 1.55 0.60 15.30
N ASN A 117 2.01 1.10 14.15
CA ASN A 117 2.23 2.53 13.91
C ASN A 117 0.94 3.35 13.94
N LEU A 118 -0.17 2.81 13.43
CA LEU A 118 -1.48 3.46 13.51
C LEU A 118 -1.96 3.55 14.96
N LYS A 119 -1.80 2.49 15.75
CA LYS A 119 -2.16 2.49 17.17
C LYS A 119 -1.33 3.47 17.99
N THR A 120 -0.03 3.57 17.75
CA THR A 120 0.83 4.53 18.47
C THR A 120 0.49 5.99 18.13
N ARG A 121 -0.09 6.24 16.94
CA ARG A 121 -0.62 7.54 16.53
C ARG A 121 -2.06 7.82 17.00
N GLY A 122 -2.72 6.87 17.67
CA GLY A 122 -4.04 7.05 18.27
C GLY A 122 -5.23 6.58 17.43
N TYR A 123 -5.02 5.92 16.30
CA TYR A 123 -6.11 5.34 15.50
C TYR A 123 -6.68 4.08 16.17
N LYS A 124 -8.01 4.00 16.30
CA LYS A 124 -8.70 2.93 17.06
C LYS A 124 -9.02 1.68 16.22
N GLN A 125 -9.19 1.82 14.90
CA GLN A 125 -9.46 0.74 13.93
C GLN A 125 -8.81 1.06 12.58
N SER A 126 -8.50 0.03 11.78
CA SER A 126 -7.91 0.14 10.44
C SER A 126 -8.37 -1.07 9.61
N ASN A 127 -8.89 -0.85 8.40
CA ASN A 127 -9.39 -1.90 7.51
C ASN A 127 -8.47 -2.04 6.29
N THR A 128 -8.34 -3.28 5.80
CA THR A 128 -7.64 -3.66 4.57
C THR A 128 -8.61 -3.90 3.44
#